data_AF-A0A7C7FLZ9-F1
#
_entry.id   AF-A0A7C7FLZ9-F1
#
_cell.length_a   1.000
_cell.length_b   1.000
_cell.length_c   1.000
_cell.angle_alpha   90.00
_cell.angle_beta   90.00
_cell.angle_gamma   90.00
#
_symmetry.space_group_name_H-M   'P 1'
#
loop_
_entity.id
_entity.type
_entity.pdbx_description
1 polymer ?
#
loop_
_entity_poly.entity_id
_entity_poly.type
_entity_poly.pdbx_seq_one_letter_code
_entity_poly.pdbx_strand_id
1 'polypeptide(L)'
;MIGYHSVPVIADAFSKGIRDFDVEKALKAMTSGAELNHFGLKYYRKNGCIMAGEEAESVSKTLEYAYDDWCIALIAKATGNENVYSDYLQRAQYYKNLFNPKTGFFHGRMHGGWFSPFDPAEVNFNYTEANAWQYSLFVPQDITGLIKLMGGAENFEQHLDNLFVANSQTTGRHQSDITGLIGQYAHGNEPSHHMAYLYSYIGKPWKTQQRVRQIMDEMYSARPDGLSGNEDCGQMSAWYVLSAMGFYSVTPGLPYYAIGTPIFDKVTINLEHRDKGMADGKKFTVEAKNISDENIYIQSATLNGEVYTKSFLLHEDMMKGGELLFEMGPSPNESWGNLESDRPKSEITANSLLPIPYINTVSNTFTDSLRIEMGAACDACVIVYAKNETVPFENGILYEKPFFITETTTLTVASMSENLDTSVVISYTYKKIDGSRSIALHCEYANQYAAGGDNALIDYQRGSDNYRTGYWQGYQGQDLEAVVDLGELRRVDAVTIGLLQDIKSWIWYPAEVSFSTSRDGNTWSPELG
;
A
#
# COMPACT_ATOMS: atom_id res chain seq x y z
N MET A 1 12.01 7.64 3.23
CA MET A 1 11.71 6.93 1.96
C MET A 1 12.15 5.48 2.02
N ILE A 2 11.47 4.65 1.23
CA ILE A 2 11.47 3.18 1.27
C ILE A 2 11.68 2.61 -0.15
N GLY A 3 11.40 1.33 -0.39
CA GLY A 3 11.56 0.72 -1.72
C GLY A 3 13.02 0.43 -2.11
N TYR A 4 13.21 -0.15 -3.29
CA TYR A 4 14.49 -0.24 -4.00
C TYR A 4 14.35 0.28 -5.44
N HIS A 5 13.73 1.46 -5.55
CA HIS A 5 13.23 2.08 -6.79
C HIS A 5 14.26 2.43 -7.87
N SER A 6 15.55 2.18 -7.65
CA SER A 6 16.51 2.09 -8.76
C SER A 6 16.11 1.04 -9.82
N VAL A 7 15.35 0.02 -9.41
CA VAL A 7 14.91 -1.11 -10.22
C VAL A 7 13.89 -0.71 -11.31
N PRO A 8 12.74 -0.05 -10.99
CA PRO A 8 11.82 0.50 -11.98
C PRO A 8 12.46 1.43 -13.01
N VAL A 9 13.42 2.27 -12.60
CA VAL A 9 14.12 3.19 -13.52
C VAL A 9 14.85 2.40 -14.62
N ILE A 10 15.54 1.31 -14.24
CA ILE A 10 16.24 0.43 -15.19
C ILE A 10 15.24 -0.32 -16.08
N ALA A 11 14.16 -0.85 -15.49
CA ALA A 11 13.16 -1.62 -16.22
C ALA A 11 12.37 -0.75 -17.23
N ASP A 12 12.03 0.48 -16.88
CA ASP A 12 11.34 1.43 -17.76
C ASP A 12 12.25 1.89 -18.91
N ALA A 13 13.52 2.20 -18.62
CA ALA A 13 14.51 2.48 -19.66
C ALA A 13 14.61 1.31 -20.65
N PHE A 14 14.74 0.08 -20.15
CA PHE A 14 14.83 -1.12 -20.97
C PHE A 14 13.58 -1.35 -21.83
N SER A 15 12.38 -1.19 -21.27
CA SER A 15 11.11 -1.41 -21.98
C SER A 15 10.88 -0.38 -23.09
N LYS A 16 11.44 0.84 -22.93
CA LYS A 16 11.43 1.93 -23.92
C LYS A 16 12.60 1.89 -24.91
N GLY A 17 13.45 0.86 -24.85
CA GLY A 17 14.54 0.64 -25.82
C GLY A 17 15.87 1.32 -25.46
N ILE A 18 15.95 1.97 -24.30
CA ILE A 18 17.21 2.50 -23.75
C ILE A 18 17.96 1.32 -23.11
N ARG A 19 18.78 0.63 -23.89
CA ARG A 19 19.42 -0.65 -23.53
C ARG A 19 20.95 -0.62 -23.68
N ASP A 20 21.54 0.57 -23.72
CA ASP A 20 22.97 0.84 -23.82
C ASP A 20 23.73 0.58 -22.49
N PHE A 21 23.43 -0.55 -21.86
CA PHE A 21 24.06 -1.05 -20.64
C PHE A 21 24.09 -2.59 -20.62
N ASP A 22 24.90 -3.16 -19.73
CA ASP A 22 24.97 -4.62 -19.53
C ASP A 22 23.73 -5.11 -18.76
N VAL A 23 22.77 -5.67 -19.50
CA VAL A 23 21.46 -6.09 -18.98
C VAL A 23 21.59 -7.23 -17.97
N GLU A 24 22.52 -8.16 -18.18
CA GLU A 24 22.78 -9.26 -17.24
C GLU A 24 23.36 -8.75 -15.93
N LYS A 25 24.31 -7.82 -16.02
CA LYS A 25 24.88 -7.15 -14.85
C LYS A 25 23.84 -6.30 -14.12
N ALA A 26 22.94 -5.64 -14.86
CA ALA A 26 21.82 -4.91 -14.28
C ALA A 26 20.89 -5.85 -13.52
N LEU A 27 20.45 -6.97 -14.13
CA LEU A 27 19.62 -7.97 -13.47
C LEU A 27 20.26 -8.50 -12.19
N LYS A 28 21.57 -8.80 -12.23
CA LYS A 28 22.34 -9.21 -11.04
C LYS A 28 22.35 -8.14 -9.95
N ALA A 29 22.48 -6.86 -10.30
CA ALA A 29 22.45 -5.77 -9.32
C ALA A 29 21.05 -5.59 -8.72
N MET A 30 20.00 -5.62 -9.55
CA MET A 30 18.60 -5.49 -9.13
C MET A 30 18.22 -6.60 -8.13
N THR A 31 18.52 -7.85 -8.47
CA THR A 31 18.29 -9.00 -7.58
C THR A 31 19.13 -8.92 -6.30
N SER A 32 20.39 -8.47 -6.37
CA SER A 32 21.22 -8.31 -5.17
C SER A 32 20.63 -7.33 -4.16
N GLY A 33 20.00 -6.24 -4.62
CA GLY A 33 19.30 -5.28 -3.75
C GLY A 33 18.07 -5.90 -3.09
N ALA A 34 17.25 -6.60 -3.86
CA ALA A 34 16.02 -7.24 -3.39
C ALA A 34 16.27 -8.41 -2.40
N GLU A 35 17.50 -8.94 -2.33
CA GLU A 35 17.92 -10.01 -1.42
C GLU A 35 18.58 -9.53 -0.11
N LEU A 36 18.72 -8.21 0.10
CA LEU A 36 19.30 -7.67 1.35
C LEU A 36 18.42 -7.95 2.59
N ASN A 37 19.03 -7.84 3.77
CA ASN A 37 18.35 -7.99 5.07
C ASN A 37 18.20 -6.63 5.79
N HIS A 38 17.63 -5.65 5.11
CA HIS A 38 17.31 -4.33 5.65
C HIS A 38 15.85 -3.97 5.34
N PHE A 39 15.27 -3.00 6.06
CA PHE A 39 13.92 -2.48 5.82
C PHE A 39 12.85 -3.58 5.66
N GLY A 40 12.86 -4.57 6.55
CA GLY A 40 11.89 -5.65 6.56
C GLY A 40 11.99 -6.68 5.42
N LEU A 41 12.96 -6.58 4.51
CA LEU A 41 13.07 -7.46 3.33
C LEU A 41 13.18 -8.96 3.68
N LYS A 42 13.82 -9.29 4.81
CA LYS A 42 13.85 -10.66 5.36
C LYS A 42 12.45 -11.20 5.62
N TYR A 43 11.57 -10.38 6.20
CA TYR A 43 10.20 -10.77 6.53
C TYR A 43 9.34 -10.82 5.27
N TYR A 44 9.48 -9.84 4.38
CA TYR A 44 8.82 -9.81 3.08
C TYR A 44 9.06 -11.11 2.28
N ARG A 45 10.32 -11.53 2.10
CA ARG A 45 10.66 -12.77 1.39
C ARG A 45 10.17 -14.03 2.10
N LYS A 46 10.18 -14.04 3.44
CA LYS A 46 9.78 -15.21 4.23
C LYS A 46 8.27 -15.40 4.28
N ASN A 47 7.53 -14.32 4.51
CA ASN A 47 6.11 -14.36 4.87
C ASN A 47 5.19 -14.00 3.69
N GLY A 48 5.73 -13.45 2.61
CA GLY A 48 4.93 -12.89 1.51
C GLY A 48 4.41 -11.47 1.78
N CYS A 49 4.72 -10.89 2.93
CA CYS A 49 4.46 -9.49 3.28
C CYS A 49 5.25 -9.14 4.55
N ILE A 50 5.27 -7.86 4.92
CA ILE A 50 5.80 -7.42 6.20
C ILE A 50 4.64 -7.25 7.17
N MET A 51 4.74 -7.86 8.36
CA MET A 51 3.75 -7.66 9.41
C MET A 51 4.04 -6.36 10.18
N ALA A 52 3.00 -5.70 10.71
CA ALA A 52 3.13 -4.45 11.47
C ALA A 52 4.06 -4.59 12.69
N GLY A 53 4.09 -5.78 13.30
CA GLY A 53 4.96 -6.11 14.43
C GLY A 53 6.43 -6.36 14.09
N GLU A 54 6.80 -6.43 12.81
CA GLU A 54 8.14 -6.82 12.36
C GLU A 54 8.99 -5.62 11.93
N GLU A 55 8.38 -4.66 11.21
CA GLU A 55 9.05 -3.49 10.66
C GLU A 55 8.02 -2.36 10.45
N ALA A 56 8.45 -1.11 10.60
CA ALA A 56 7.59 0.04 10.33
C ALA A 56 7.32 0.18 8.82
N GLU A 57 6.30 0.94 8.46
CA GLU A 57 5.86 1.21 7.09
C GLU A 57 5.57 -0.08 6.32
N SER A 58 5.06 -1.09 7.07
CA SER A 58 4.90 -2.47 6.62
C SER A 58 4.06 -2.59 5.35
N VAL A 59 2.98 -1.78 5.25
CA VAL A 59 2.09 -1.79 4.09
C VAL A 59 2.76 -1.15 2.89
N SER A 60 3.25 0.09 3.04
CA SER A 60 3.91 0.81 1.95
C SER A 60 5.09 0.02 1.38
N LYS A 61 5.97 -0.51 2.25
CA LYS A 61 7.11 -1.35 1.83
C LYS A 61 6.65 -2.57 1.07
N THR A 62 5.63 -3.29 1.54
CA THR A 62 5.14 -4.49 0.84
C THR A 62 4.57 -4.16 -0.54
N LEU A 63 3.82 -3.07 -0.67
CA LEU A 63 3.24 -2.63 -1.95
C LEU A 63 4.32 -2.20 -2.95
N GLU A 64 5.30 -1.41 -2.49
CA GLU A 64 6.40 -0.92 -3.31
C GLU A 64 7.38 -2.02 -3.71
N TYR A 65 7.75 -2.92 -2.79
CA TYR A 65 8.59 -4.08 -3.12
C TYR A 65 7.92 -5.00 -4.13
N ALA A 66 6.59 -5.15 -4.10
CA ALA A 66 5.86 -5.92 -5.09
C ALA A 66 5.94 -5.26 -6.49
N TYR A 67 5.88 -3.94 -6.58
CA TYR A 67 6.11 -3.24 -7.84
C TYR A 67 7.56 -3.37 -8.32
N ASP A 68 8.54 -3.17 -7.44
CA ASP A 68 9.95 -3.32 -7.78
C ASP A 68 10.28 -4.75 -8.24
N ASP A 69 9.72 -5.78 -7.57
CA ASP A 69 9.90 -7.18 -7.95
C ASP A 69 9.30 -7.48 -9.32
N TRP A 70 8.16 -6.87 -9.68
CA TRP A 70 7.62 -6.98 -11.04
C TRP A 70 8.59 -6.41 -12.08
N CYS A 71 9.24 -5.28 -11.80
CA CYS A 71 10.26 -4.72 -12.68
C CYS A 71 11.48 -5.65 -12.83
N ILE A 72 11.87 -6.39 -11.79
CA ILE A 72 12.90 -7.45 -11.90
C ILE A 72 12.42 -8.58 -12.81
N ALA A 73 11.18 -9.02 -12.64
CA ALA A 73 10.59 -10.07 -13.47
C ALA A 73 10.56 -9.68 -14.96
N LEU A 74 10.28 -8.41 -15.29
CA LEU A 74 10.33 -7.91 -16.67
C LEU A 74 11.72 -8.10 -17.30
N ILE A 75 12.78 -7.71 -16.59
CA ILE A 75 14.15 -7.85 -17.09
C ILE A 75 14.57 -9.31 -17.17
N ALA A 76 14.25 -10.12 -16.14
CA ALA A 76 14.56 -11.55 -16.12
C ALA A 76 13.90 -12.31 -17.28
N LYS A 77 12.65 -11.99 -17.60
CA LYS A 77 11.97 -12.55 -18.78
C LYS A 77 12.67 -12.18 -20.07
N ALA A 78 13.08 -10.92 -20.21
CA ALA A 78 13.74 -10.43 -21.41
C ALA A 78 15.13 -11.04 -21.62
N THR A 79 15.80 -11.47 -20.55
CA THR A 79 17.11 -12.16 -20.62
C THR A 79 17.01 -13.69 -20.61
N GLY A 80 15.81 -14.26 -20.55
CA GLY A 80 15.60 -15.71 -20.52
C GLY A 80 15.95 -16.38 -19.19
N ASN A 81 16.00 -15.62 -18.09
CA ASN A 81 16.28 -16.12 -16.76
C ASN A 81 14.98 -16.59 -16.06
N GLU A 82 14.46 -17.72 -16.51
CA GLU A 82 13.11 -18.22 -16.16
C GLU A 82 12.89 -18.42 -14.65
N ASN A 83 13.90 -18.89 -13.91
CA ASN A 83 13.77 -19.06 -12.45
C ASN A 83 13.60 -17.70 -11.75
N VAL A 84 14.43 -16.71 -12.10
CA VAL A 84 14.32 -15.36 -11.55
C VAL A 84 13.01 -14.71 -11.97
N TYR A 85 12.60 -14.87 -13.23
CA TYR A 85 11.29 -14.41 -13.70
C TYR A 85 10.16 -15.00 -12.86
N SER A 86 10.18 -16.32 -12.65
CA SER A 86 9.14 -17.02 -11.93
C SER A 86 9.02 -16.58 -10.47
N ASP A 87 10.16 -16.52 -9.77
CA ASP A 87 10.23 -16.13 -8.36
C ASP A 87 9.77 -14.69 -8.14
N TYR A 88 10.27 -13.76 -8.96
CA TYR A 88 9.96 -12.35 -8.82
C TYR A 88 8.55 -11.99 -9.31
N LEU A 89 7.99 -12.71 -10.30
CA LEU A 89 6.60 -12.53 -10.70
C LEU A 89 5.61 -13.04 -9.63
N GLN A 90 5.99 -14.07 -8.87
CA GLN A 90 5.21 -14.49 -7.71
C GLN A 90 5.25 -13.42 -6.61
N ARG A 91 6.45 -12.90 -6.29
CA ARG A 91 6.62 -11.82 -5.31
C ARG A 91 5.92 -10.52 -5.70
N ALA A 92 5.85 -10.22 -7.00
CA ALA A 92 5.11 -9.07 -7.53
C ALA A 92 3.61 -9.04 -7.17
N GLN A 93 3.07 -10.17 -6.70
CA GLN A 93 1.69 -10.31 -6.27
C GLN A 93 1.51 -10.28 -4.74
N TYR A 94 2.58 -10.05 -3.97
CA TYR A 94 2.54 -10.01 -2.50
C TYR A 94 1.63 -8.91 -1.94
N TYR A 95 1.28 -7.89 -2.75
CA TYR A 95 0.25 -6.91 -2.42
C TYR A 95 -1.09 -7.56 -2.00
N LYS A 96 -1.44 -8.72 -2.59
CA LYS A 96 -2.69 -9.46 -2.28
C LYS A 96 -2.76 -9.92 -0.82
N ASN A 97 -1.61 -10.11 -0.16
CA ASN A 97 -1.54 -10.57 1.23
C ASN A 97 -2.02 -9.50 2.24
N LEU A 98 -2.02 -8.23 1.84
CA LEU A 98 -2.41 -7.10 2.69
C LEU A 98 -3.80 -6.55 2.39
N PHE A 99 -4.50 -7.05 1.36
CA PHE A 99 -5.83 -6.57 1.02
C PHE A 99 -6.88 -7.12 2.00
N ASN A 100 -7.55 -6.23 2.73
CA ASN A 100 -8.63 -6.60 3.63
C ASN A 100 -9.98 -6.49 2.91
N PRO A 101 -10.65 -7.61 2.57
CA PRO A 101 -11.88 -7.59 1.78
C PRO A 101 -13.06 -6.97 2.53
N LYS A 102 -13.01 -6.87 3.87
CA LYS A 102 -14.07 -6.25 4.67
C LYS A 102 -14.06 -4.73 4.56
N THR A 103 -12.88 -4.13 4.44
CA THR A 103 -12.70 -2.67 4.41
C THR A 103 -12.44 -2.12 3.02
N GLY A 104 -11.91 -2.95 2.11
CA GLY A 104 -11.51 -2.53 0.76
C GLY A 104 -10.15 -1.82 0.71
N PHE A 105 -9.34 -1.90 1.78
CA PHE A 105 -8.05 -1.23 1.88
C PHE A 105 -6.90 -2.22 2.08
N PHE A 106 -5.69 -1.79 1.72
CA PHE A 106 -4.47 -2.44 2.17
C PHE A 106 -4.22 -2.11 3.64
N HIS A 107 -4.15 -3.14 4.48
CA HIS A 107 -4.03 -3.02 5.94
C HIS A 107 -2.75 -3.68 6.44
N GLY A 108 -2.18 -3.11 7.50
CA GLY A 108 -1.14 -3.78 8.27
C GLY A 108 -1.69 -5.10 8.82
N ARG A 109 -0.88 -6.15 8.75
CA ARG A 109 -1.21 -7.46 9.33
C ARG A 109 -0.59 -7.57 10.72
N MET A 110 -1.35 -8.08 11.68
CA MET A 110 -0.89 -8.28 13.05
C MET A 110 -1.57 -9.50 13.65
N HIS A 111 -0.80 -10.38 14.32
CA HIS A 111 -1.33 -11.59 14.98
C HIS A 111 -2.16 -12.52 14.09
N GLY A 112 -1.86 -12.57 12.78
CA GLY A 112 -2.65 -13.32 11.80
C GLY A 112 -3.92 -12.62 11.35
N GLY A 113 -4.39 -11.63 12.10
CA GLY A 113 -5.43 -10.71 11.69
C GLY A 113 -4.90 -9.41 11.10
N TRP A 114 -5.69 -8.36 11.32
CA TRP A 114 -5.46 -7.02 10.83
C TRP A 114 -5.06 -6.12 12.00
N PHE A 115 -4.16 -5.18 11.75
CA PHE A 115 -3.86 -4.11 12.69
C PHE A 115 -5.15 -3.33 12.98
N SER A 116 -5.42 -3.10 14.26
CA SER A 116 -6.69 -2.56 14.74
C SER A 116 -6.49 -1.67 15.98
N PRO A 117 -7.37 -0.68 16.22
CA PRO A 117 -8.53 -0.31 15.39
C PRO A 117 -8.08 0.28 14.04
N PHE A 118 -8.99 0.25 13.05
CA PHE A 118 -8.71 0.75 11.71
C PHE A 118 -9.50 2.01 11.42
N ASP A 119 -8.78 3.09 11.11
CA ASP A 119 -9.30 4.31 10.51
C ASP A 119 -8.51 4.58 9.22
N PRO A 120 -9.14 4.59 8.03
CA PRO A 120 -8.43 4.77 6.77
C PRO A 120 -7.80 6.15 6.63
N ALA A 121 -8.26 7.16 7.38
CA ALA A 121 -7.69 8.50 7.40
C ALA A 121 -6.50 8.65 8.38
N GLU A 122 -6.20 7.60 9.16
CA GLU A 122 -5.15 7.63 10.17
C GLU A 122 -3.75 7.56 9.56
N VAL A 123 -2.94 8.55 9.90
CA VAL A 123 -1.51 8.53 9.66
C VAL A 123 -0.84 7.80 10.83
N ASN A 124 -0.40 6.58 10.58
CA ASN A 124 0.23 5.69 11.56
C ASN A 124 1.55 5.10 11.03
N PHE A 125 2.13 4.14 11.76
CA PHE A 125 3.41 3.54 11.38
C PHE A 125 3.33 2.45 10.31
N ASN A 126 2.17 2.16 9.72
CA ASN A 126 2.06 1.14 8.67
C ASN A 126 2.26 1.71 7.26
N TYR A 127 2.15 3.03 7.10
CA TYR A 127 2.26 3.74 5.84
C TYR A 127 3.42 4.75 5.89
N THR A 128 4.16 4.92 4.80
CA THR A 128 5.23 5.95 4.70
C THR A 128 4.60 7.27 4.31
N GLU A 129 4.68 8.26 5.20
CA GLU A 129 4.24 9.64 4.96
C GLU A 129 2.78 9.75 4.47
N ALA A 130 1.93 8.78 4.80
CA ALA A 130 0.62 8.61 4.21
C ALA A 130 -0.37 7.91 5.16
N ASN A 131 -1.59 7.70 4.70
CA ASN A 131 -2.60 6.86 5.34
C ASN A 131 -3.10 5.75 4.37
N ALA A 132 -4.13 5.00 4.79
CA ALA A 132 -4.65 3.89 4.00
C ALA A 132 -5.29 4.35 2.69
N TRP A 133 -5.94 5.52 2.64
CA TRP A 133 -6.46 6.09 1.39
C TRP A 133 -5.34 6.31 0.37
N GLN A 134 -4.26 6.93 0.81
CA GLN A 134 -3.16 7.36 -0.06
C GLN A 134 -2.26 6.20 -0.55
N TYR A 135 -2.34 5.01 0.07
CA TYR A 135 -1.71 3.79 -0.46
C TYR A 135 -2.70 2.77 -1.05
N SER A 136 -4.01 3.04 -0.99
CA SER A 136 -5.06 2.07 -1.38
C SER A 136 -5.01 1.62 -2.85
N LEU A 137 -4.32 2.38 -3.70
CA LEU A 137 -4.29 2.20 -5.14
C LEU A 137 -2.86 1.94 -5.69
N PHE A 138 -1.87 1.71 -4.82
CA PHE A 138 -0.48 1.48 -5.24
C PHE A 138 -0.24 0.02 -5.66
N VAL A 139 -0.82 -0.37 -6.81
CA VAL A 139 -0.56 -1.65 -7.49
C VAL A 139 -0.35 -1.41 -8.99
N PRO A 140 0.59 -0.54 -9.40
CA PRO A 140 0.74 -0.14 -10.80
C PRO A 140 1.06 -1.33 -11.72
N GLN A 141 1.70 -2.38 -11.22
CA GLN A 141 2.04 -3.61 -11.96
C GLN A 141 0.85 -4.53 -12.28
N ASP A 142 -0.28 -4.38 -11.58
CA ASP A 142 -1.42 -5.29 -11.70
C ASP A 142 -2.74 -4.58 -11.36
N ILE A 143 -3.00 -3.45 -12.01
CA ILE A 143 -4.23 -2.66 -11.81
C ILE A 143 -5.48 -3.51 -12.11
N THR A 144 -5.40 -4.40 -13.08
CA THR A 144 -6.48 -5.37 -13.37
C THR A 144 -6.73 -6.30 -12.19
N GLY A 145 -5.68 -6.79 -11.53
CA GLY A 145 -5.77 -7.58 -10.30
C GLY A 145 -6.35 -6.79 -9.14
N LEU A 146 -5.96 -5.52 -8.97
CA LEU A 146 -6.52 -4.63 -7.96
C LEU A 146 -8.03 -4.37 -8.16
N ILE A 147 -8.46 -4.09 -9.39
CA ILE A 147 -9.89 -3.93 -9.72
C ILE A 147 -10.67 -5.18 -9.33
N LYS A 148 -10.12 -6.38 -9.59
CA LYS A 148 -10.74 -7.65 -9.19
C LYS A 148 -10.80 -7.81 -7.68
N LEU A 149 -9.72 -7.49 -6.95
CA LEU A 149 -9.71 -7.54 -5.48
C LEU A 149 -10.78 -6.63 -4.86
N MET A 150 -11.00 -5.44 -5.45
CA MET A 150 -12.03 -4.51 -5.00
C MET A 150 -13.45 -4.95 -5.39
N GLY A 151 -13.62 -6.06 -6.11
CA GLY A 151 -14.93 -6.59 -6.52
C GLY A 151 -15.44 -6.07 -7.86
N GLY A 152 -14.56 -5.52 -8.70
CA GLY A 152 -14.87 -5.10 -10.07
C GLY A 152 -14.89 -3.58 -10.27
N ALA A 153 -15.19 -3.17 -11.50
CA ALA A 153 -15.08 -1.78 -11.95
C ALA A 153 -15.98 -0.80 -11.18
N GLU A 154 -17.18 -1.22 -10.79
CA GLU A 154 -18.14 -0.38 -10.05
C GLU A 154 -17.64 -0.02 -8.65
N ASN A 155 -17.16 -1.02 -7.90
CA ASN A 155 -16.58 -0.80 -6.57
C ASN A 155 -15.28 0.01 -6.64
N PHE A 156 -14.45 -0.25 -7.66
CA PHE A 156 -13.22 0.49 -7.91
C PHE A 156 -13.50 1.97 -8.20
N GLU A 157 -14.54 2.26 -9.01
CA GLU A 157 -15.01 3.62 -9.25
C GLU A 157 -15.49 4.29 -7.97
N GLN A 158 -16.32 3.61 -7.18
CA GLN A 158 -16.84 4.17 -5.94
C GLN A 158 -15.71 4.48 -4.94
N HIS A 159 -14.67 3.64 -4.90
CA HIS A 159 -13.47 3.87 -4.10
C HIS A 159 -12.74 5.14 -4.55
N LEU A 160 -12.51 5.32 -5.86
CA LEU A 160 -11.92 6.53 -6.42
C LEU A 160 -12.78 7.77 -6.15
N ASP A 161 -14.10 7.69 -6.37
CA ASP A 161 -15.01 8.80 -6.11
C ASP A 161 -14.96 9.21 -4.64
N ASN A 162 -14.97 8.22 -3.73
CA ASN A 162 -14.86 8.45 -2.28
C ASN A 162 -13.52 9.08 -1.89
N LEU A 163 -12.41 8.65 -2.50
CA LEU A 163 -11.09 9.25 -2.26
C LEU A 163 -11.13 10.77 -2.45
N PHE A 164 -11.72 11.26 -3.55
CA PHE A 164 -11.75 12.69 -3.87
C PHE A 164 -12.81 13.52 -3.11
N VAL A 165 -13.73 12.88 -2.38
CA VAL A 165 -14.80 13.58 -1.63
C VAL A 165 -14.80 13.32 -0.12
N ALA A 166 -14.00 12.36 0.35
CA ALA A 166 -13.82 12.09 1.78
C ALA A 166 -13.32 13.34 2.53
N ASN A 167 -13.54 13.41 3.85
CA ASN A 167 -13.03 14.53 4.64
C ASN A 167 -11.49 14.59 4.53
N SER A 168 -10.94 15.76 4.18
CA SER A 168 -9.48 15.95 4.06
C SER A 168 -8.73 15.92 5.39
N GLN A 169 -9.41 16.07 6.53
CA GLN A 169 -8.73 15.96 7.82
C GLN A 169 -8.16 14.55 8.02
N THR A 170 -6.86 14.49 8.26
CA THR A 170 -6.17 13.28 8.71
C THR A 170 -6.34 13.10 10.21
N THR A 171 -6.27 11.85 10.66
CA THR A 171 -6.22 11.48 12.08
C THR A 171 -4.87 10.86 12.41
N GLY A 172 -4.60 10.55 13.68
CA GLY A 172 -3.31 10.00 14.10
C GLY A 172 -2.21 11.05 14.19
N ARG A 173 -1.01 10.75 13.68
CA ARG A 173 0.11 11.71 13.75
C ARG A 173 -0.11 12.88 12.81
N HIS A 174 0.46 14.01 13.19
CA HIS A 174 0.69 15.08 12.24
C HIS A 174 1.86 14.72 11.32
N GLN A 175 1.63 14.71 10.01
CA GLN A 175 2.64 14.57 8.97
C GLN A 175 2.62 15.82 8.09
N SER A 176 3.72 16.58 8.07
CA SER A 176 3.81 17.85 7.34
C SER A 176 3.73 17.69 5.83
N ASP A 177 4.09 16.52 5.31
CA ASP A 177 4.23 16.29 3.87
C ASP A 177 2.89 15.89 3.21
N ILE A 178 1.87 15.55 4.00
CA ILE A 178 0.51 15.30 3.49
C ILE A 178 -0.17 16.64 3.21
N THR A 179 -0.03 17.10 1.98
CA THR A 179 -0.45 18.43 1.51
C THR A 179 -1.13 18.35 0.14
N GLY A 180 -1.74 19.46 -0.33
CA GLY A 180 -2.46 19.48 -1.60
C GLY A 180 -3.68 18.56 -1.64
N LEU A 181 -4.54 18.63 -0.63
CA LEU A 181 -5.64 17.68 -0.44
C LEU A 181 -6.88 18.00 -1.28
N ILE A 182 -7.39 17.01 -2.01
CA ILE A 182 -8.73 16.98 -2.61
C ILE A 182 -9.46 15.77 -2.03
N GLY A 183 -10.25 16.00 -0.99
CA GLY A 183 -10.66 14.92 -0.11
C GLY A 183 -9.45 14.26 0.54
N GLN A 184 -9.28 12.94 0.37
CA GLN A 184 -8.13 12.17 0.86
C GLN A 184 -7.02 11.97 -0.20
N TYR A 185 -7.23 12.39 -1.45
CA TYR A 185 -6.15 12.50 -2.43
C TYR A 185 -5.16 13.59 -1.99
N ALA A 186 -3.87 13.29 -1.93
CA ALA A 186 -2.82 14.23 -1.49
C ALA A 186 -1.84 14.50 -2.64
N HIS A 187 -1.97 15.63 -3.32
CA HIS A 187 -1.13 15.93 -4.48
C HIS A 187 0.31 16.27 -4.12
N GLY A 188 0.55 16.82 -2.93
CA GLY A 188 1.90 17.15 -2.47
C GLY A 188 2.72 15.94 -2.02
N ASN A 189 2.26 14.71 -2.30
CA ASN A 189 2.87 13.46 -1.85
C ASN A 189 2.74 12.37 -2.93
N GLU A 190 3.83 11.69 -3.22
CA GLU A 190 4.01 10.84 -4.41
C GLU A 190 3.06 9.65 -4.54
N PRO A 191 2.64 8.94 -3.47
CA PRO A 191 1.76 7.78 -3.58
C PRO A 191 0.41 8.09 -4.27
N SER A 192 -0.01 9.35 -4.30
CA SER A 192 -1.27 9.78 -4.94
C SER A 192 -1.14 10.06 -6.44
N HIS A 193 0.08 10.30 -6.97
CA HIS A 193 0.28 10.95 -8.27
C HIS A 193 -0.40 10.25 -9.46
N HIS A 194 -0.55 8.92 -9.41
CA HIS A 194 -1.19 8.14 -10.48
C HIS A 194 -2.71 7.99 -10.34
N MET A 195 -3.29 8.26 -9.16
CA MET A 195 -4.65 7.83 -8.81
C MET A 195 -5.74 8.42 -9.71
N ALA A 196 -5.60 9.69 -10.11
CA ALA A 196 -6.56 10.36 -10.99
C ALA A 196 -6.67 9.69 -12.38
N TYR A 197 -5.60 9.02 -12.84
CA TYR A 197 -5.56 8.31 -14.12
C TYR A 197 -6.24 6.94 -14.09
N LEU A 198 -6.57 6.42 -12.89
CA LEU A 198 -7.10 5.07 -12.73
C LEU A 198 -8.55 4.92 -13.22
N TYR A 199 -9.30 6.01 -13.39
CA TYR A 199 -10.61 5.96 -14.05
C TYR A 199 -10.52 5.48 -15.51
N SER A 200 -9.41 5.75 -16.21
CA SER A 200 -9.21 5.28 -17.58
C SER A 200 -9.15 3.74 -17.66
N TYR A 201 -8.66 3.06 -16.62
CA TYR A 201 -8.57 1.59 -16.56
C TYR A 201 -9.93 0.91 -16.41
N ILE A 202 -10.96 1.64 -15.99
CA ILE A 202 -12.35 1.15 -15.89
C ILE A 202 -13.27 1.74 -16.96
N GLY A 203 -12.71 2.38 -18.00
CA GLY A 203 -13.46 2.92 -19.12
C GLY A 203 -14.22 4.21 -18.79
N LYS A 204 -13.73 4.98 -17.81
CA LYS A 204 -14.26 6.30 -17.43
C LYS A 204 -13.26 7.45 -17.63
N PRO A 205 -12.59 7.57 -18.79
CA PRO A 205 -11.52 8.56 -18.99
C PRO A 205 -11.97 10.01 -18.82
N TRP A 206 -13.26 10.32 -18.98
CA TRP A 206 -13.78 11.67 -18.70
C TRP A 206 -13.65 12.08 -17.22
N LYS A 207 -13.70 11.12 -16.28
CA LYS A 207 -13.41 11.37 -14.86
C LYS A 207 -11.92 11.60 -14.65
N THR A 208 -11.04 10.89 -15.35
CA THR A 208 -9.60 11.20 -15.39
C THR A 208 -9.38 12.65 -15.85
N GLN A 209 -9.97 13.05 -16.98
CA GLN A 209 -9.85 14.40 -17.53
C GLN A 209 -10.27 15.47 -16.52
N GLN A 210 -11.41 15.27 -15.86
CA GLN A 210 -11.91 16.18 -14.83
C GLN A 210 -10.93 16.32 -13.65
N ARG A 211 -10.46 15.20 -13.08
CA ARG A 211 -9.59 15.24 -11.89
C ARG A 211 -8.20 15.75 -12.21
N VAL A 212 -7.62 15.35 -13.34
CA VAL A 212 -6.30 15.82 -13.78
C VAL A 212 -6.33 17.33 -14.04
N ARG A 213 -7.39 17.85 -14.68
CA ARG A 213 -7.57 19.30 -14.85
C ARG A 213 -7.66 20.02 -13.51
N GLN A 214 -8.52 19.53 -12.61
CA GLN A 214 -8.70 20.09 -11.28
C GLN A 214 -7.36 20.20 -10.53
N ILE A 215 -6.57 19.14 -10.54
CA ILE A 215 -5.27 19.11 -9.87
C ILE A 215 -4.30 20.14 -10.48
N MET A 216 -4.19 20.22 -11.81
CA MET A 216 -3.32 21.21 -12.47
C MET A 216 -3.73 22.65 -12.16
N ASP A 217 -5.03 22.93 -12.07
CA ASP A 217 -5.56 24.27 -11.81
C ASP A 217 -5.43 24.69 -10.33
N GLU A 218 -5.64 23.76 -9.40
CA GLU A 218 -5.68 24.05 -7.96
C GLU A 218 -4.31 23.93 -7.26
N MET A 219 -3.42 23.07 -7.75
CA MET A 219 -2.19 22.67 -7.03
C MET A 219 -0.90 23.25 -7.61
N TYR A 220 -0.99 23.98 -8.74
CA TYR A 220 0.16 24.58 -9.39
C TYR A 220 -0.05 26.05 -9.72
N SER A 221 0.97 26.87 -9.50
CA SER A 221 1.06 28.21 -10.07
C SER A 221 2.50 28.65 -10.27
N ALA A 222 2.72 29.70 -11.06
CA ALA A 222 4.05 30.27 -11.27
C ALA A 222 4.55 31.17 -10.11
N ARG A 223 3.80 31.22 -8.99
CA ARG A 223 4.15 32.04 -7.83
C ARG A 223 5.19 31.34 -6.95
N PRO A 224 5.89 32.06 -6.06
CA PRO A 224 6.84 31.44 -5.13
C PRO A 224 6.22 30.35 -4.22
N ASP A 225 4.93 30.44 -3.92
CA ASP A 225 4.11 29.48 -3.16
C ASP A 225 3.32 28.52 -4.07
N GLY A 226 3.77 28.34 -5.31
CA GLY A 226 3.00 27.70 -6.36
C GLY A 226 3.03 26.18 -6.43
N LEU A 227 3.64 25.49 -5.47
CA LEU A 227 3.61 24.03 -5.37
C LEU A 227 2.84 23.63 -4.11
N SER A 228 2.03 22.58 -4.23
CA SER A 228 1.23 22.06 -3.12
C SER A 228 2.02 21.24 -2.10
N GLY A 229 3.29 20.94 -2.35
CA GLY A 229 4.17 20.11 -1.52
C GLY A 229 5.65 20.31 -1.87
N ASN A 230 6.52 19.40 -1.43
CA ASN A 230 7.94 19.42 -1.80
C ASN A 230 8.09 19.18 -3.30
N GLU A 231 9.14 19.74 -3.92
CA GLU A 231 9.35 19.60 -5.38
C GLU A 231 9.88 18.22 -5.78
N ASP A 232 10.54 17.56 -4.81
CA ASP A 232 11.09 16.20 -4.89
C ASP A 232 11.96 15.94 -6.13
N CYS A 233 12.92 16.84 -6.31
CA CYS A 233 14.00 16.72 -7.28
C CYS A 233 13.52 16.57 -8.74
N GLY A 234 12.41 17.20 -9.09
CA GLY A 234 11.80 17.14 -10.41
C GLY A 234 10.50 16.36 -10.46
N GLN A 235 10.13 15.58 -9.44
CA GLN A 235 8.97 14.68 -9.51
C GLN A 235 7.64 15.45 -9.66
N MET A 236 7.40 16.47 -8.84
CA MET A 236 6.18 17.30 -8.94
C MET A 236 6.13 18.04 -10.28
N SER A 237 7.27 18.57 -10.71
CA SER A 237 7.40 19.28 -11.99
C SER A 237 7.18 18.35 -13.19
N ALA A 238 7.71 17.12 -13.14
CA ALA A 238 7.55 16.12 -14.18
C ALA A 238 6.10 15.63 -14.29
N TRP A 239 5.41 15.48 -13.16
CA TRP A 239 3.96 15.20 -13.16
C TRP A 239 3.22 16.30 -13.93
N TYR A 240 3.44 17.57 -13.57
CA TYR A 240 2.79 18.70 -14.25
C TYR A 240 3.12 18.73 -15.75
N VAL A 241 4.41 18.60 -16.12
CA VAL A 241 4.84 18.64 -17.53
C VAL A 241 4.17 17.55 -18.35
N LEU A 242 4.14 16.30 -17.87
CA LEU A 242 3.49 15.20 -18.57
C LEU A 242 1.96 15.42 -18.66
N SER A 243 1.32 15.71 -17.53
CA SER A 243 -0.12 15.96 -17.44
C SER A 243 -0.57 17.11 -18.34
N ALA A 244 0.18 18.21 -18.37
CA ALA A 244 -0.09 19.38 -19.22
C ALA A 244 -0.01 19.08 -20.72
N MET A 245 0.84 18.13 -21.13
CA MET A 245 0.88 17.59 -22.49
C MET A 245 -0.30 16.66 -22.79
N GLY A 246 -1.05 16.23 -21.78
CA GLY A 246 -2.26 15.43 -21.89
C GLY A 246 -2.09 13.94 -21.60
N PHE A 247 -0.95 13.47 -21.06
CA PHE A 247 -0.74 12.05 -20.77
C PHE A 247 0.23 11.81 -19.60
N TYR A 248 0.17 10.66 -18.94
CA TYR A 248 1.02 10.33 -17.79
C TYR A 248 1.44 8.86 -17.76
N SER A 249 2.62 8.56 -17.19
CA SER A 249 3.13 7.19 -17.05
C SER A 249 2.71 6.60 -15.70
N VAL A 250 1.57 5.90 -15.69
CA VAL A 250 1.02 5.26 -14.47
C VAL A 250 1.86 4.07 -14.02
N THR A 251 2.39 3.30 -14.97
CA THR A 251 3.15 2.07 -14.70
C THR A 251 4.49 2.11 -15.45
N PRO A 252 5.51 2.84 -14.95
CA PRO A 252 6.85 2.76 -15.51
C PRO A 252 7.30 1.29 -15.60
N GLY A 253 7.88 0.89 -16.72
CA GLY A 253 8.10 -0.50 -17.10
C GLY A 253 7.15 -0.99 -18.20
N LEU A 254 5.94 -0.42 -18.32
CA LEU A 254 5.08 -0.61 -19.50
C LEU A 254 5.23 0.59 -20.45
N PRO A 255 5.48 0.36 -21.75
CA PRO A 255 5.76 1.44 -22.71
C PRO A 255 4.47 2.10 -23.24
N TYR A 256 3.61 2.58 -22.34
CA TYR A 256 2.44 3.39 -22.67
C TYR A 256 2.22 4.52 -21.65
N TYR A 257 1.39 5.48 -22.02
CA TYR A 257 1.00 6.62 -21.20
C TYR A 257 -0.53 6.69 -21.15
N ALA A 258 -1.13 6.78 -19.96
CA ALA A 258 -2.57 7.01 -19.82
C ALA A 258 -2.90 8.44 -20.25
N ILE A 259 -3.94 8.62 -21.08
CA ILE A 259 -4.36 9.95 -21.54
C ILE A 259 -5.20 10.61 -20.43
N GLY A 260 -4.83 11.85 -20.11
CA GLY A 260 -5.55 12.76 -19.23
C GLY A 260 -6.27 13.82 -20.06
N THR A 261 -5.95 15.08 -19.82
CA THR A 261 -6.42 16.22 -20.64
C THR A 261 -5.29 17.23 -20.81
N PRO A 262 -5.01 17.71 -22.04
CA PRO A 262 -3.99 18.72 -22.27
C PRO A 262 -4.46 20.11 -21.80
N ILE A 263 -3.52 21.03 -21.54
CA ILE A 263 -3.83 22.43 -21.20
C ILE A 263 -3.40 23.43 -22.28
N PHE A 264 -2.59 23.00 -23.25
CA PHE A 264 -2.11 23.84 -24.34
C PHE A 264 -2.82 23.47 -25.65
N ASP A 265 -3.07 24.47 -26.50
CA ASP A 265 -3.58 24.26 -27.87
C ASP A 265 -2.69 23.30 -28.66
N LYS A 266 -1.37 23.39 -28.46
CA LYS A 266 -0.38 22.59 -29.20
C LYS A 266 0.90 22.42 -28.41
N VAL A 267 1.38 21.18 -28.31
CA VAL A 267 2.71 20.83 -27.81
C VAL A 267 3.46 20.04 -28.88
N THR A 268 4.73 20.35 -29.10
CA THR A 268 5.61 19.56 -29.98
C THR A 268 6.81 19.05 -29.21
N ILE A 269 6.92 17.72 -29.13
CA ILE A 269 8.04 17.00 -28.53
C ILE A 269 9.08 16.76 -29.63
N ASN A 270 10.29 17.26 -29.43
CA ASN A 270 11.43 16.93 -30.30
C ASN A 270 12.07 15.65 -29.77
N LEU A 271 11.98 14.57 -30.55
CA LEU A 271 12.38 13.24 -30.12
C LEU A 271 13.87 13.00 -30.39
N GLU A 272 14.54 12.40 -29.42
CA GLU A 272 15.89 11.87 -29.60
C GLU A 272 15.80 10.42 -30.12
N HIS A 273 16.61 10.07 -31.12
CA HIS A 273 16.77 8.69 -31.56
C HIS A 273 18.17 8.20 -31.22
N ARG A 274 18.28 7.02 -30.60
CA ARG A 274 19.57 6.39 -30.27
C ARG A 274 19.94 5.23 -31.20
N ASP A 275 19.01 4.73 -31.99
CA ASP A 275 19.28 3.66 -32.95
C ASP A 275 20.06 4.17 -34.16
N LYS A 276 21.24 3.56 -34.38
CA LYS A 276 22.06 3.79 -35.57
C LYS A 276 21.29 3.36 -36.82
N GLY A 277 20.55 4.29 -37.43
CA GLY A 277 19.80 4.05 -38.67
C GLY A 277 18.47 4.80 -38.77
N MET A 278 17.95 5.36 -37.67
CA MET A 278 16.79 6.27 -37.70
C MET A 278 17.27 7.72 -37.81
N ALA A 279 16.59 8.52 -38.63
CA ALA A 279 16.93 9.93 -38.79
C ALA A 279 16.67 10.68 -37.48
N ASP A 280 17.68 11.41 -36.99
CA ASP A 280 17.54 12.37 -35.89
C ASP A 280 16.48 13.43 -36.23
N GLY A 281 15.78 13.95 -35.21
CA GLY A 281 14.93 15.13 -35.34
C GLY A 281 13.47 14.88 -35.69
N LYS A 282 12.93 13.69 -35.42
CA LYS A 282 11.48 13.47 -35.48
C LYS A 282 10.77 14.31 -34.43
N LYS A 283 9.53 14.69 -34.76
CA LYS A 283 8.66 15.46 -33.88
C LYS A 283 7.37 14.71 -33.68
N PHE A 284 6.89 14.69 -32.44
CA PHE A 284 5.54 14.26 -32.11
C PHE A 284 4.76 15.45 -31.58
N THR A 285 3.60 15.73 -32.18
CA THR A 285 2.77 16.86 -31.81
C THR A 285 1.50 16.36 -31.14
N VAL A 286 1.15 16.95 -30.01
CA VAL A 286 -0.20 16.86 -29.43
C VAL A 286 -0.90 18.18 -29.72
N GLU A 287 -2.01 18.15 -30.43
CA GLU A 287 -2.83 19.32 -30.73
C GLU A 287 -4.23 19.12 -30.13
N ALA A 288 -4.74 20.14 -29.44
CA ALA A 288 -6.04 20.12 -28.76
C ALA A 288 -6.91 21.24 -29.31
N LYS A 289 -7.75 20.92 -30.30
CA LYS A 289 -8.65 21.90 -30.89
C LYS A 289 -9.77 22.24 -29.93
N ASN A 290 -10.06 23.53 -29.85
CA ASN A 290 -11.10 24.11 -29.00
C ASN A 290 -10.83 23.92 -27.50
N ILE A 291 -9.60 23.62 -27.06
CA ILE A 291 -9.28 23.61 -25.63
C ILE A 291 -9.56 25.01 -25.04
N SER A 292 -10.16 25.04 -23.85
CA SER A 292 -10.38 26.26 -23.07
C SER A 292 -10.50 25.90 -21.58
N ASP A 293 -10.81 26.88 -20.74
CA ASP A 293 -11.10 26.64 -19.34
C ASP A 293 -12.40 25.84 -19.14
N GLU A 294 -13.34 25.96 -20.08
CA GLU A 294 -14.58 25.18 -20.11
C GLU A 294 -14.42 23.86 -20.87
N ASN A 295 -13.69 23.87 -21.99
CA ASN A 295 -13.58 22.73 -22.90
C ASN A 295 -12.45 21.78 -22.48
N ILE A 296 -12.68 21.02 -21.41
CA ILE A 296 -11.66 20.14 -20.83
C ILE A 296 -11.78 18.68 -21.27
N TYR A 297 -12.87 18.32 -21.96
CA TYR A 297 -13.22 16.93 -22.27
C TYR A 297 -12.91 16.56 -23.71
N ILE A 298 -12.24 15.43 -23.91
CA ILE A 298 -11.95 14.88 -25.23
C ILE A 298 -13.24 14.34 -25.85
N GLN A 299 -13.63 14.88 -26.99
CA GLN A 299 -14.80 14.45 -27.76
C GLN A 299 -14.43 13.38 -28.80
N SER A 300 -13.27 13.54 -29.44
CA SER A 300 -12.69 12.56 -30.36
C SER A 300 -11.19 12.77 -30.46
N ALA A 301 -10.48 11.78 -31.01
CA ALA A 301 -9.06 11.89 -31.29
C ALA A 301 -8.72 11.27 -32.64
N THR A 302 -7.65 11.76 -33.27
CA THR A 302 -6.98 11.08 -34.37
C THR A 302 -5.49 10.96 -34.11
N LEU A 303 -4.89 9.85 -34.55
CA LEU A 303 -3.45 9.65 -34.54
C LEU A 303 -2.99 9.53 -35.99
N ASN A 304 -2.23 10.51 -36.44
CA ASN A 304 -1.76 10.64 -37.83
C ASN A 304 -2.92 10.62 -38.85
N GLY A 305 -4.04 11.26 -38.52
CA GLY A 305 -5.23 11.35 -39.37
C GLY A 305 -6.21 10.17 -39.25
N GLU A 306 -5.82 9.08 -38.61
CA GLU A 306 -6.68 7.91 -38.38
C GLU A 306 -7.44 8.02 -37.06
N VAL A 307 -8.68 7.52 -37.03
CA VAL A 307 -9.53 7.56 -35.82
C VAL A 307 -8.83 6.87 -34.65
N TYR A 308 -8.79 7.56 -33.50
CA TYR A 308 -8.14 7.08 -32.30
C TYR A 308 -9.11 7.09 -31.11
N THR A 309 -9.41 5.90 -30.61
CA THR A 309 -10.39 5.68 -29.53
C THR A 309 -9.74 5.34 -28.19
N LYS A 310 -8.44 5.02 -28.18
CA LYS A 310 -7.73 4.55 -26.97
C LYS A 310 -7.52 5.70 -25.99
N SER A 311 -7.76 5.43 -24.71
CA SER A 311 -7.49 6.31 -23.58
C SER A 311 -6.04 6.22 -23.07
N PHE A 312 -5.13 5.72 -23.91
CA PHE A 312 -3.71 5.61 -23.65
C PHE A 312 -2.94 5.77 -24.96
N LEU A 313 -1.70 6.26 -24.90
CA LEU A 313 -0.77 6.41 -26.02
C LEU A 313 0.40 5.43 -25.86
N LEU A 314 0.70 4.66 -26.91
CA LEU A 314 1.88 3.79 -26.90
C LEU A 314 3.15 4.61 -27.09
N HIS A 315 4.21 4.26 -26.36
CA HIS A 315 5.52 4.89 -26.52
C HIS A 315 6.07 4.71 -27.93
N GLU A 316 5.89 3.54 -28.54
CA GLU A 316 6.33 3.27 -29.92
C GLU A 316 5.64 4.21 -30.93
N ASP A 317 4.35 4.49 -30.75
CA ASP A 317 3.60 5.39 -31.63
C ASP A 317 4.10 6.84 -31.51
N MET A 318 4.42 7.28 -30.29
CA MET A 318 5.07 8.56 -30.06
C MET A 318 6.44 8.61 -30.75
N MET A 319 7.28 7.57 -30.60
CA MET A 319 8.62 7.50 -31.19
C MET A 319 8.61 7.43 -32.72
N LYS A 320 7.50 7.05 -33.37
CA LYS A 320 7.37 7.14 -34.82
C LYS A 320 7.30 8.59 -35.32
N GLY A 321 6.99 9.54 -34.44
CA GLY A 321 6.67 10.93 -34.75
C GLY A 321 5.26 11.09 -35.30
N GLY A 322 4.90 12.31 -35.69
CA GLY A 322 3.59 12.63 -36.25
C GLY A 322 2.73 13.47 -35.31
N GLU A 323 1.41 13.23 -35.32
CA GLU A 323 0.42 14.08 -34.64
C GLU A 323 -0.68 13.26 -33.96
N LEU A 324 -0.94 13.57 -32.70
CA LEU A 324 -2.14 13.20 -31.96
C LEU A 324 -3.02 14.44 -31.83
N LEU A 325 -4.17 14.44 -32.49
CA LEU A 325 -5.12 15.53 -32.50
C LEU A 325 -6.33 15.18 -31.63
N PHE A 326 -6.68 16.04 -30.68
CA PHE A 326 -7.91 15.98 -29.91
C PHE A 326 -8.90 17.06 -30.36
N GLU A 327 -10.17 16.72 -30.43
CA GLU A 327 -11.27 17.69 -30.48
C GLU A 327 -11.85 17.81 -29.06
N MET A 328 -11.76 18.99 -28.45
CA MET A 328 -12.18 19.24 -27.07
C MET A 328 -13.62 19.78 -27.00
N GLY A 329 -14.27 19.60 -25.86
CA GLY A 329 -15.63 20.09 -25.61
C GLY A 329 -15.94 20.27 -24.12
N PRO A 330 -17.05 20.97 -23.79
CA PRO A 330 -17.36 21.37 -22.42
C PRO A 330 -18.06 20.29 -21.58
N SER A 331 -18.53 19.22 -22.23
CA SER A 331 -19.26 18.13 -21.57
C SER A 331 -18.53 16.80 -21.75
N PRO A 332 -18.60 15.89 -20.76
CA PRO A 332 -18.06 14.53 -20.89
C PRO A 332 -18.56 13.82 -22.14
N ASN A 333 -17.65 13.19 -22.90
CA ASN A 333 -18.02 12.16 -23.86
C ASN A 333 -17.81 10.77 -23.25
N GLU A 334 -18.89 10.17 -22.75
CA GLU A 334 -18.85 8.84 -22.11
C GLU A 334 -18.64 7.68 -23.09
N SER A 335 -18.65 7.96 -24.40
CA SER A 335 -18.43 6.96 -25.46
C SER A 335 -16.98 6.87 -25.94
N TRP A 336 -16.13 7.87 -25.65
CA TRP A 336 -14.72 7.84 -26.05
C TRP A 336 -13.86 7.13 -25.00
N GLY A 337 -12.99 6.21 -25.41
CA GLY A 337 -12.08 5.49 -24.52
C GLY A 337 -12.76 4.56 -23.50
N ASN A 338 -14.02 4.20 -23.72
CA ASN A 338 -14.79 3.41 -22.76
C ASN A 338 -14.72 1.89 -22.99
N LEU A 339 -14.45 1.44 -24.22
CA LEU A 339 -14.41 0.01 -24.57
C LEU A 339 -13.21 -0.66 -23.93
N GLU A 340 -13.32 -1.96 -23.60
CA GLU A 340 -12.23 -2.71 -22.96
C GLU A 340 -10.92 -2.66 -23.77
N SER A 341 -11.00 -2.71 -25.11
CA SER A 341 -9.85 -2.60 -26.02
C SER A 341 -9.20 -1.22 -26.07
N ASP A 342 -9.91 -0.19 -25.59
CA ASP A 342 -9.47 1.21 -25.60
C ASP A 342 -8.91 1.65 -24.24
N ARG A 343 -8.89 0.77 -23.24
CA ARG A 343 -8.37 1.06 -21.89
C ARG A 343 -6.89 0.71 -21.80
N PRO A 344 -6.08 1.47 -21.05
CA PRO A 344 -4.76 0.99 -20.65
C PRO A 344 -4.89 -0.31 -19.86
N LYS A 345 -3.89 -1.18 -19.97
CA LYS A 345 -3.89 -2.47 -19.28
C LYS A 345 -2.59 -2.67 -18.52
N SER A 346 -2.72 -3.03 -17.25
CA SER A 346 -1.63 -3.53 -16.41
C SER A 346 -2.15 -4.76 -15.69
N GLU A 347 -1.51 -5.91 -15.90
CA GLU A 347 -1.95 -7.20 -15.38
C GLU A 347 -0.79 -8.17 -15.20
N ILE A 348 -0.92 -9.04 -14.19
CA ILE A 348 -0.12 -10.24 -14.05
C ILE A 348 -0.99 -11.44 -14.41
N THR A 349 -0.62 -12.18 -15.46
CA THR A 349 -1.42 -13.30 -16.01
C THR A 349 -0.81 -14.68 -15.76
N ALA A 350 0.36 -14.75 -15.14
CA ALA A 350 1.08 -15.99 -14.86
C ALA A 350 1.50 -16.07 -13.39
N ASN A 351 1.84 -17.28 -12.94
CA ASN A 351 2.35 -17.56 -11.59
C ASN A 351 1.43 -17.04 -10.47
N SER A 352 0.12 -17.21 -10.64
CA SER A 352 -0.88 -16.68 -9.71
C SER A 352 -0.58 -17.05 -8.25
N LEU A 353 -0.44 -16.04 -7.40
CA LEU A 353 -0.28 -16.21 -5.97
C LEU A 353 -1.65 -16.47 -5.30
N LEU A 354 -1.68 -17.44 -4.38
CA LEU A 354 -2.75 -17.57 -3.39
C LEU A 354 -2.46 -16.65 -2.18
N PRO A 355 -3.38 -15.75 -1.81
CA PRO A 355 -3.18 -14.88 -0.64
C PRO A 355 -3.13 -15.68 0.65
N ILE A 356 -2.31 -15.25 1.62
CA ILE A 356 -2.26 -15.87 2.94
C ILE A 356 -3.60 -15.67 3.69
N PRO A 357 -4.10 -16.68 4.44
CA PRO A 357 -5.29 -16.52 5.27
C PRO A 357 -5.13 -15.42 6.31
N TYR A 358 -6.24 -14.80 6.70
CA TYR A 358 -6.34 -13.94 7.89
C TYR A 358 -7.16 -14.62 8.97
N ILE A 359 -6.83 -14.36 10.22
CA ILE A 359 -7.56 -14.80 11.42
C ILE A 359 -8.23 -13.56 12.00
N ASN A 360 -9.55 -13.62 12.16
CA ASN A 360 -10.39 -12.51 12.61
C ASN A 360 -10.25 -12.31 14.14
N THR A 361 -9.07 -11.86 14.56
CA THR A 361 -8.70 -11.59 15.94
C THR A 361 -7.84 -10.33 16.01
N VAL A 362 -7.99 -9.58 17.09
CA VAL A 362 -7.26 -8.33 17.36
C VAL A 362 -6.09 -8.54 18.34
N SER A 363 -6.07 -9.67 19.04
CA SER A 363 -5.04 -10.02 20.02
C SER A 363 -4.55 -11.46 19.81
N ASN A 364 -3.29 -11.69 20.19
CA ASN A 364 -2.71 -13.03 20.31
C ASN A 364 -2.79 -13.58 21.74
N THR A 365 -3.52 -12.95 22.66
CA THR A 365 -3.75 -13.47 24.01
C THR A 365 -5.23 -13.58 24.36
N PHE A 366 -5.55 -14.50 25.28
CA PHE A 366 -6.92 -14.74 25.73
C PHE A 366 -6.94 -15.37 27.13
N THR A 367 -8.07 -15.25 27.84
CA THR A 367 -8.22 -15.73 29.23
C THR A 367 -8.95 -17.07 29.30
N ASP A 368 -10.20 -17.13 28.86
CA ASP A 368 -11.03 -18.34 28.95
C ASP A 368 -10.96 -19.17 27.68
N SER A 369 -11.35 -18.55 26.57
CA SER A 369 -11.31 -19.14 25.23
C SER A 369 -11.17 -18.05 24.18
N LEU A 370 -10.61 -18.42 23.03
CA LEU A 370 -10.53 -17.55 21.86
C LEU A 370 -11.27 -18.20 20.69
N ARG A 371 -12.22 -17.47 20.09
CA ARG A 371 -12.88 -17.89 18.85
C ARG A 371 -11.94 -17.62 17.68
N ILE A 372 -11.52 -18.68 17.02
CA ILE A 372 -10.73 -18.64 15.79
C ILE A 372 -11.70 -18.67 14.61
N GLU A 373 -11.73 -17.57 13.88
CA GLU A 373 -12.45 -17.44 12.62
C GLU A 373 -11.44 -17.03 11.55
N MET A 374 -11.34 -17.80 10.47
CA MET A 374 -10.40 -17.53 9.39
C MET A 374 -11.12 -17.11 8.13
N GLY A 375 -10.46 -16.29 7.32
CA GLY A 375 -10.88 -15.94 5.98
C GLY A 375 -9.67 -15.81 5.05
N ALA A 376 -9.92 -15.73 3.75
CA ALA A 376 -8.88 -15.52 2.74
C ALA A 376 -9.40 -14.55 1.68
N ALA A 377 -8.51 -13.79 1.05
CA ALA A 377 -8.85 -12.88 -0.04
C ALA A 377 -8.88 -13.62 -1.39
N CYS A 378 -9.53 -14.78 -1.43
CA CYS A 378 -9.67 -15.65 -2.60
C CYS A 378 -11.10 -16.20 -2.64
N ASP A 379 -11.73 -16.25 -3.82
CA ASP A 379 -13.08 -16.81 -3.94
C ASP A 379 -13.07 -18.33 -4.14
N ALA A 380 -12.02 -18.85 -4.76
CA ALA A 380 -11.91 -20.24 -5.20
C ALA A 380 -10.84 -21.04 -4.42
N CYS A 381 -10.53 -20.65 -3.18
CA CYS A 381 -9.55 -21.37 -2.37
C CYS A 381 -10.11 -21.77 -1.01
N VAL A 382 -9.56 -22.85 -0.46
CA VAL A 382 -9.90 -23.33 0.89
C VAL A 382 -8.78 -23.01 1.85
N ILE A 383 -9.10 -22.93 3.14
CA ILE A 383 -8.09 -22.73 4.18
C ILE A 383 -7.82 -24.09 4.83
N VAL A 384 -6.54 -24.42 4.97
CA VAL A 384 -6.10 -25.59 5.74
C VAL A 384 -5.23 -25.12 6.90
N TYR A 385 -5.30 -25.84 8.02
CA TYR A 385 -4.58 -25.47 9.22
C TYR A 385 -4.14 -26.67 10.07
N ALA A 386 -3.15 -26.45 10.92
CA ALA A 386 -2.70 -27.40 11.95
C ALA A 386 -2.55 -26.69 13.30
N LYS A 387 -2.72 -27.43 14.40
CA LYS A 387 -2.54 -26.94 15.78
C LYS A 387 -1.28 -27.55 16.39
N ASN A 388 -0.38 -26.72 16.90
CA ASN A 388 0.86 -27.12 17.57
C ASN A 388 1.81 -28.00 16.74
N GLU A 389 1.71 -27.92 15.41
CA GLU A 389 2.53 -28.67 14.47
C GLU A 389 3.18 -27.73 13.43
N THR A 390 4.39 -28.08 13.01
CA THR A 390 5.29 -27.28 12.17
C THR A 390 5.54 -27.90 10.79
N VAL A 391 4.54 -28.56 10.15
CA VAL A 391 4.58 -29.21 8.80
C VAL A 391 4.92 -30.72 8.90
N PRO A 392 4.35 -31.65 8.07
CA PRO A 392 3.79 -31.51 6.71
C PRO A 392 2.30 -31.17 6.58
N PHE A 393 2.04 -30.25 5.65
CA PHE A 393 0.72 -29.86 5.15
C PHE A 393 -0.12 -31.01 4.56
N GLU A 394 0.49 -32.17 4.28
CA GLU A 394 -0.21 -33.38 3.83
C GLU A 394 -1.29 -33.85 4.83
N ASN A 395 -1.20 -33.45 6.11
CA ASN A 395 -2.18 -33.79 7.16
C ASN A 395 -2.95 -32.56 7.71
N GLY A 396 -2.97 -31.44 6.98
CA GLY A 396 -3.71 -30.24 7.40
C GLY A 396 -5.23 -30.50 7.52
N ILE A 397 -5.87 -29.86 8.49
CA ILE A 397 -7.32 -29.92 8.69
C ILE A 397 -7.97 -28.85 7.82
N LEU A 398 -8.98 -29.23 7.03
CA LEU A 398 -9.80 -28.30 6.28
C LEU A 398 -10.59 -27.40 7.26
N TYR A 399 -10.48 -26.08 7.07
CA TYR A 399 -11.26 -25.12 7.84
C TYR A 399 -12.69 -25.01 7.27
N GLU A 400 -13.66 -25.61 7.98
CA GLU A 400 -15.07 -25.57 7.58
C GLU A 400 -15.88 -24.49 8.31
N LYS A 401 -15.54 -24.23 9.58
CA LYS A 401 -16.26 -23.28 10.42
C LYS A 401 -15.40 -22.78 11.58
N PRO A 402 -15.76 -21.63 12.18
CA PRO A 402 -15.10 -21.12 13.37
C PRO A 402 -15.08 -22.12 14.54
N PHE A 403 -13.99 -22.13 15.31
CA PHE A 403 -13.82 -23.00 16.49
C PHE A 403 -13.20 -22.24 17.66
N PHE A 404 -13.21 -22.83 18.84
CA PHE A 404 -12.59 -22.24 20.04
C PHE A 404 -11.29 -22.95 20.39
N ILE A 405 -10.32 -22.18 20.88
CA ILE A 405 -9.16 -22.69 21.63
C ILE A 405 -9.28 -22.29 23.09
N THR A 406 -8.87 -23.17 24.00
CA THR A 406 -8.97 -22.99 25.46
C THR A 406 -7.63 -23.13 26.17
N GLU A 407 -6.55 -23.31 25.40
CA GLU A 407 -5.16 -23.43 25.85
C GLU A 407 -4.23 -22.76 24.84
N THR A 408 -3.02 -22.38 25.27
CA THR A 408 -2.01 -21.80 24.39
C THR A 408 -1.82 -22.69 23.16
N THR A 409 -2.05 -22.12 21.98
CA THR A 409 -2.08 -22.86 20.72
C THR A 409 -1.30 -22.11 19.66
N THR A 410 -0.41 -22.82 18.95
CA THR A 410 0.18 -22.32 17.71
C THR A 410 -0.64 -22.83 16.53
N LEU A 411 -1.17 -21.92 15.73
CA LEU A 411 -1.89 -22.23 14.50
C LEU A 411 -0.95 -22.03 13.31
N THR A 412 -0.77 -23.07 12.51
CA THR A 412 -0.09 -23.01 11.22
C THR A 412 -1.18 -23.04 10.14
N VAL A 413 -1.20 -22.06 9.24
CA VAL A 413 -2.29 -21.85 8.26
C VAL A 413 -1.74 -21.59 6.85
N ALA A 414 -2.49 -22.02 5.83
CA ALA A 414 -2.30 -21.56 4.46
C ALA A 414 -3.61 -21.70 3.65
N SER A 415 -3.68 -20.96 2.56
CA SER A 415 -4.69 -21.11 1.52
C SER A 415 -4.28 -22.23 0.57
N MET A 416 -5.23 -22.99 0.05
CA MET A 416 -5.01 -24.09 -0.89
C MET A 416 -6.00 -23.99 -2.07
N SER A 417 -5.49 -24.09 -3.30
CA SER A 417 -6.32 -24.11 -4.51
C SER A 417 -6.88 -25.51 -4.80
N GLU A 418 -7.78 -25.62 -5.77
CA GLU A 418 -8.26 -26.90 -6.30
C GLU A 418 -7.14 -27.80 -6.83
N ASN A 419 -6.04 -27.21 -7.31
CA ASN A 419 -4.87 -27.92 -7.83
C ASN A 419 -3.85 -28.30 -6.74
N LEU A 420 -4.19 -28.10 -5.47
CA LEU A 420 -3.33 -28.34 -4.30
C LEU A 420 -2.10 -27.44 -4.19
N ASP A 421 -2.05 -26.35 -4.97
CA ASP A 421 -1.08 -25.28 -4.73
C ASP A 421 -1.41 -24.57 -3.42
N THR A 422 -0.40 -24.14 -2.68
CA THR A 422 -0.57 -23.47 -1.39
C THR A 422 -0.03 -22.05 -1.42
N SER A 423 -0.63 -21.17 -0.60
CA SER A 423 0.02 -19.91 -0.24
C SER A 423 1.28 -20.16 0.59
N VAL A 424 2.02 -19.09 0.91
CA VAL A 424 3.02 -19.16 1.98
C VAL A 424 2.36 -19.69 3.25
N VAL A 425 3.01 -20.68 3.88
CA VAL A 425 2.60 -21.27 5.15
C VAL A 425 3.06 -20.36 6.27
N ILE A 426 2.14 -19.95 7.14
CA ILE A 426 2.45 -19.04 8.25
C ILE A 426 1.93 -19.57 9.58
N SER A 427 2.66 -19.30 10.66
CA SER A 427 2.31 -19.74 12.02
C SER A 427 2.10 -18.56 12.96
N TYR A 428 1.06 -18.63 13.78
CA TYR A 428 0.72 -17.65 14.81
C TYR A 428 0.48 -18.35 16.15
N THR A 429 1.10 -17.85 17.22
CA THR A 429 0.91 -18.38 18.58
C THR A 429 -0.06 -17.52 19.36
N TYR A 430 -1.14 -18.15 19.84
CA TYR A 430 -2.13 -17.56 20.73
C TYR A 430 -1.91 -18.04 22.15
N LYS A 431 -1.68 -17.12 23.10
CA LYS A 431 -1.31 -17.44 24.48
C LYS A 431 -2.50 -17.33 25.41
N LYS A 432 -2.76 -18.39 26.19
CA LYS A 432 -3.66 -18.32 27.34
C LYS A 432 -2.98 -17.59 28.49
N ILE A 433 -3.64 -16.58 29.05
CA ILE A 433 -3.16 -15.77 30.17
C ILE A 433 -4.11 -15.88 31.38
N ASP A 434 -3.64 -15.42 32.54
CA ASP A 434 -4.42 -15.41 33.78
C ASP A 434 -5.61 -14.45 33.67
N GLY A 435 -6.83 -15.01 33.60
CA GLY A 435 -8.08 -14.24 33.49
C GLY A 435 -8.61 -13.67 34.79
N SER A 436 -7.97 -13.93 35.93
CA SER A 436 -8.37 -13.31 37.20
C SER A 436 -8.04 -11.82 37.28
N ARG A 437 -7.17 -11.33 36.39
CA ARG A 437 -6.72 -9.94 36.39
C ARG A 437 -7.63 -9.07 35.54
N SER A 438 -7.90 -7.86 36.02
CA SER A 438 -8.51 -6.79 35.22
C SER A 438 -7.74 -5.49 35.39
N ILE A 439 -7.95 -4.55 34.47
CA ILE A 439 -7.32 -3.24 34.52
C ILE A 439 -8.34 -2.15 34.26
N ALA A 440 -8.25 -1.07 35.03
CA ALA A 440 -8.89 0.20 34.73
C ALA A 440 -7.80 1.19 34.33
N LEU A 441 -7.84 1.67 33.08
CA LEU A 441 -7.02 2.78 32.61
C LEU A 441 -7.79 4.08 32.83
N HIS A 442 -7.19 5.02 33.56
CA HIS A 442 -7.78 6.33 33.84
C HIS A 442 -7.21 7.45 32.94
N CYS A 443 -6.63 7.04 31.81
CA CYS A 443 -5.98 7.90 30.84
C CYS A 443 -6.17 7.33 29.42
N GLU A 444 -6.09 8.20 28.41
CA GLU A 444 -6.23 7.79 27.01
C GLU A 444 -4.85 7.55 26.38
N TYR A 445 -4.64 6.40 25.76
CA TYR A 445 -3.45 6.15 24.94
C TYR A 445 -3.66 6.68 23.52
N ALA A 446 -2.56 7.04 22.84
CA ALA A 446 -2.64 7.44 21.44
C ALA A 446 -2.91 6.22 20.53
N ASN A 447 -3.78 6.35 19.53
CA ASN A 447 -4.13 5.23 18.64
C ASN A 447 -2.92 4.60 17.91
N GLN A 448 -1.97 5.45 17.50
CA GLN A 448 -0.69 5.02 16.90
C GLN A 448 0.21 4.19 17.84
N TYR A 449 -0.09 4.20 19.14
CA TYR A 449 0.56 3.44 20.21
C TYR A 449 -0.52 2.73 21.04
N ALA A 450 -1.42 1.99 20.38
CA ALA A 450 -2.51 1.30 21.07
C ALA A 450 -2.08 -0.03 21.71
N ALA A 451 -1.06 -0.72 21.18
CA ALA A 451 -0.66 -2.06 21.61
C ALA A 451 -1.87 -3.01 21.74
N GLY A 452 -1.98 -3.74 22.86
CA GLY A 452 -3.15 -4.58 23.18
C GLY A 452 -4.40 -3.79 23.61
N GLY A 453 -4.50 -2.51 23.28
CA GLY A 453 -5.57 -1.61 23.70
C GLY A 453 -5.62 -1.47 25.22
N ASP A 454 -6.83 -1.52 25.78
CA ASP A 454 -7.06 -1.32 27.22
C ASP A 454 -6.34 -2.37 28.09
N ASN A 455 -6.07 -3.54 27.52
CA ASN A 455 -5.41 -4.65 28.22
C ASN A 455 -3.89 -4.68 28.03
N ALA A 456 -3.28 -3.74 27.28
CA ALA A 456 -1.87 -3.81 26.90
C ALA A 456 -0.89 -3.97 28.09
N LEU A 457 -1.22 -3.41 29.26
CA LEU A 457 -0.37 -3.54 30.45
C LEU A 457 -0.49 -4.91 31.15
N ILE A 458 -1.52 -5.70 30.84
CA ILE A 458 -1.80 -7.01 31.44
C ILE A 458 -1.88 -8.16 30.42
N ASP A 459 -1.65 -7.90 29.14
CA ASP A 459 -1.78 -8.89 28.04
C ASP A 459 -0.54 -9.78 27.86
N TYR A 460 0.51 -9.57 28.67
CA TYR A 460 1.79 -10.29 28.62
C TYR A 460 2.59 -10.13 27.31
N GLN A 461 2.22 -9.17 26.45
CA GLN A 461 3.01 -8.79 25.29
C GLN A 461 4.13 -7.83 25.70
N ARG A 462 5.22 -7.85 24.94
CA ARG A 462 6.40 -7.00 25.16
C ARG A 462 6.81 -6.39 23.84
N GLY A 463 7.00 -5.07 23.83
CA GLY A 463 7.57 -4.37 22.68
C GLY A 463 9.05 -4.65 22.48
N SER A 464 9.50 -4.48 21.24
CA SER A 464 10.93 -4.47 20.87
C SER A 464 11.56 -3.11 21.17
N ASP A 465 12.82 -2.92 20.83
CA ASP A 465 13.48 -1.61 20.86
C ASP A 465 12.94 -0.62 19.80
N ASN A 466 12.12 -1.09 18.85
CA ASN A 466 11.51 -0.27 17.83
C ASN A 466 10.06 0.12 18.23
N TYR A 467 9.89 1.37 18.66
CA TYR A 467 8.60 1.95 19.05
C TYR A 467 7.51 1.90 17.97
N ARG A 468 7.91 1.70 16.71
CA ARG A 468 7.02 1.74 15.53
C ARG A 468 6.35 0.40 15.23
N THR A 469 6.64 -0.66 15.99
CA THR A 469 6.18 -2.04 15.74
C THR A 469 4.84 -2.40 16.41
N GLY A 470 4.07 -1.40 16.84
CA GLY A 470 2.70 -1.60 17.34
C GLY A 470 2.56 -2.28 18.71
N TYR A 471 3.65 -2.69 19.36
CA TYR A 471 3.63 -3.34 20.68
C TYR A 471 3.81 -2.39 21.87
N TRP A 472 3.95 -1.09 21.60
CA TRP A 472 4.13 -0.08 22.64
C TRP A 472 2.84 0.70 22.85
N GLN A 473 2.46 0.84 24.11
CA GLN A 473 1.40 1.75 24.52
C GLN A 473 2.00 3.11 24.88
N GLY A 474 1.43 4.19 24.35
CA GLY A 474 2.03 5.53 24.41
C GLY A 474 1.07 6.59 24.94
N TYR A 475 1.60 7.46 25.81
CA TYR A 475 0.87 8.53 26.47
C TYR A 475 1.60 9.85 26.24
N GLN A 476 0.86 10.90 25.87
CA GLN A 476 1.42 12.21 25.55
C GLN A 476 0.70 13.30 26.33
N GLY A 477 1.47 14.18 26.98
CA GLY A 477 0.93 15.35 27.69
C GLY A 477 0.07 15.04 28.92
N GLN A 478 0.13 13.81 29.43
CA GLN A 478 -0.66 13.32 30.56
C GLN A 478 0.13 12.25 31.33
N ASP A 479 -0.31 11.99 32.56
CA ASP A 479 0.21 10.89 33.37
C ASP A 479 -0.50 9.57 33.02
N LEU A 480 0.24 8.46 33.13
CA LEU A 480 -0.36 7.12 33.09
C LEU A 480 -0.88 6.78 34.48
N GLU A 481 -2.20 6.70 34.62
CA GLU A 481 -2.87 6.18 35.82
C GLU A 481 -3.62 4.88 35.49
N ALA A 482 -3.23 3.79 36.15
CA ALA A 482 -3.77 2.47 35.91
C ALA A 482 -3.95 1.70 37.21
N VAL A 483 -5.12 1.07 37.37
CA VAL A 483 -5.43 0.18 38.49
C VAL A 483 -5.54 -1.24 37.97
N VAL A 484 -4.63 -2.11 38.41
CA VAL A 484 -4.68 -3.55 38.11
C VAL A 484 -5.30 -4.28 39.29
N ASP A 485 -6.47 -4.87 39.08
CA ASP A 485 -7.08 -5.80 40.03
C ASP A 485 -6.54 -7.20 39.77
N LEU A 486 -6.04 -7.87 40.81
CA LEU A 486 -5.52 -9.24 40.74
C LEU A 486 -6.61 -10.31 40.87
N GLY A 487 -7.87 -9.91 41.11
CA GLY A 487 -9.05 -10.76 41.25
C GLY A 487 -9.21 -11.41 42.62
N GLU A 488 -8.12 -11.59 43.36
CA GLU A 488 -8.11 -12.08 44.72
C GLU A 488 -6.95 -11.47 45.52
N LEU A 489 -7.00 -11.59 46.85
CA LEU A 489 -5.92 -11.13 47.72
C LEU A 489 -4.66 -11.97 47.45
N ARG A 490 -3.64 -11.36 46.86
CA ARG A 490 -2.35 -11.99 46.55
C ARG A 490 -1.21 -11.21 47.19
N ARG A 491 -0.19 -11.94 47.62
CA ARG A 491 1.09 -11.35 48.02
C ARG A 491 1.80 -10.84 46.77
N VAL A 492 2.25 -9.58 46.80
CA VAL A 492 3.00 -8.97 45.68
C VAL A 492 4.45 -8.75 46.10
N ASP A 493 5.35 -9.60 45.62
CA ASP A 493 6.78 -9.48 45.95
C ASP A 493 7.51 -8.43 45.11
N ALA A 494 7.04 -8.15 43.89
CA ALA A 494 7.62 -7.16 43.00
C ALA A 494 6.61 -6.62 41.98
N VAL A 495 6.77 -5.35 41.62
CA VAL A 495 6.08 -4.72 40.49
C VAL A 495 7.15 -4.13 39.57
N THR A 496 7.03 -4.39 38.27
CA THR A 496 7.94 -3.85 37.26
C THR A 496 7.14 -3.32 36.08
N ILE A 497 7.64 -2.24 35.47
CA ILE A 497 7.10 -1.66 34.25
C ILE A 497 8.18 -1.63 33.18
N GLY A 498 7.82 -2.01 31.96
CA GLY A 498 8.69 -1.89 30.80
C GLY A 498 8.50 -0.53 30.15
N LEU A 499 9.57 0.24 30.02
CA LEU A 499 9.54 1.59 29.44
C LEU A 499 10.59 1.69 28.33
N LEU A 500 10.24 2.37 27.25
CA LEU A 500 11.16 2.68 26.15
C LEU A 500 11.64 4.11 26.26
N GLN A 501 12.90 4.35 25.90
CA GLN A 501 13.44 5.69 25.69
C GLN A 501 14.06 5.77 24.30
N ASP A 502 13.61 6.76 23.52
CA ASP A 502 14.23 7.18 22.27
C ASP A 502 14.12 8.70 22.15
N ILE A 503 15.18 9.38 22.61
CA ILE A 503 15.24 10.83 22.72
C ILE A 503 15.14 11.49 21.32
N LYS A 504 15.64 10.84 20.27
CA LYS A 504 15.55 11.38 18.90
C LYS A 504 14.11 11.48 18.42
N SER A 505 13.29 10.56 18.89
CA SER A 505 11.87 10.44 18.59
C SER A 505 10.99 11.13 19.63
N TRP A 506 11.59 11.92 20.55
CA TRP A 506 10.90 12.58 21.67
C TRP A 506 10.17 11.62 22.62
N ILE A 507 10.63 10.37 22.71
CA ILE A 507 10.12 9.37 23.65
C ILE A 507 11.02 9.39 24.89
N TRP A 508 10.48 9.93 25.98
CA TRP A 508 11.18 10.10 27.24
C TRP A 508 10.71 9.09 28.28
N TYR A 509 11.59 8.77 29.22
CA TYR A 509 11.13 8.13 30.45
C TYR A 509 10.20 9.08 31.23
N PRO A 510 9.22 8.55 31.97
CA PRO A 510 8.46 9.34 32.92
C PRO A 510 9.40 9.98 33.95
N ALA A 511 9.04 11.16 34.44
CA ALA A 511 9.83 11.87 35.45
C ALA A 511 9.88 11.11 36.78
N GLU A 512 8.79 10.41 37.12
CA GLU A 512 8.64 9.58 38.31
C GLU A 512 7.76 8.36 37.97
N VAL A 513 8.00 7.25 38.67
CA VAL A 513 7.12 6.08 38.64
C VAL A 513 6.82 5.69 40.08
N SER A 514 5.56 5.73 40.47
CA SER A 514 5.08 5.30 41.78
C SER A 514 4.18 4.08 41.65
N PHE A 515 4.36 3.11 42.54
CA PHE A 515 3.45 1.99 42.69
C PHE A 515 2.78 2.06 44.06
N SER A 516 1.50 1.71 44.12
CA SER A 516 0.77 1.55 45.38
C SER A 516 -0.04 0.26 45.34
N THR A 517 -0.27 -0.35 46.50
CA THR A 517 -1.09 -1.54 46.65
C THR A 517 -2.33 -1.23 47.49
N SER A 518 -3.42 -1.94 47.24
CA SER A 518 -4.65 -1.83 48.01
C SER A 518 -5.25 -3.22 48.26
N ARG A 519 -5.87 -3.41 49.43
CA ARG A 519 -6.61 -4.64 49.78
C ARG A 519 -8.12 -4.48 49.60
N ASP A 520 -8.61 -3.25 49.56
CA ASP A 520 -10.04 -2.90 49.53
C ASP A 520 -10.43 -2.06 48.31
N GLY A 521 -9.47 -1.72 47.43
CA GLY A 521 -9.63 -0.86 46.26
C GLY A 521 -9.80 0.62 46.56
N ASN A 522 -9.80 1.01 47.84
CA ASN A 522 -10.10 2.38 48.29
C ASN A 522 -8.92 3.01 49.05
N THR A 523 -8.22 2.20 49.85
CA THR A 523 -7.09 2.61 50.67
C THR A 523 -5.80 2.10 50.03
N TRP A 524 -4.90 3.03 49.69
CA TRP A 524 -3.67 2.73 48.96
C TRP A 524 -2.43 2.91 49.84
N SER A 525 -1.50 1.97 49.77
CA SER A 525 -0.22 1.97 50.48
C SER A 525 0.95 1.95 49.49
N PRO A 526 2.01 2.76 49.69
CA PRO A 526 3.21 2.70 48.86
C PRO A 526 4.09 1.47 49.16
N GLU A 527 3.83 0.77 50.27
CA GLU A 527 4.54 -0.47 50.60
C GLU A 527 3.93 -1.66 49.85
N LEU A 528 4.78 -2.53 49.30
CA LEU A 528 4.36 -3.82 48.75
C LEU A 528 3.96 -4.74 49.92
N GLY A 529 2.76 -5.32 49.87
CA GLY A 529 2.13 -6.07 50.96
C GLY A 529 1.81 -7.53 50.62
#